data_AF-A0A0L0EMP2-F1
#
_entry.id   AF-A0A0L0EMP2-F1
#
_cell.length_a   1.000
_cell.length_b   1.000
_cell.length_c   1.000
_cell.angle_alpha   90.00
_cell.angle_beta   90.00
_cell.angle_gamma   90.00
#
_symmetry.space_group_name_H-M   'P 1'
#
loop_
_entity.id
_entity.type
_entity.pdbx_description
1 polymer ?
#
loop_
_entity_poly.entity_id
_entity_poly.type
_entity_poly.pdbx_seq_one_letter_code
_entity_poly.pdbx_strand_id
1 'polypeptide(L)'
;NKVKGVRPVLNSQNKPVDLSSLSPQACVHAIMLYSALPGASRHHFGTDLDVYARNCLPDGQQLQLEPWEYEQDGPFGEFNAWMSEHLAEFGFFRPYQRYQGGVAAEPWHISHRRCATEMMAALSLETLTTVIDTHDVAAKETILAMLPTLYDQYIDNICD
;
A
#
# COMPACT_ATOMS: atom_id res chain seq x y z
N ASN A 1 12.89 -6.87 -4.25
CA ASN A 1 12.52 -7.04 -5.69
C ASN A 1 12.52 -5.72 -6.46
N LYS A 2 11.74 -4.71 -6.05
CA LYS A 2 11.67 -3.41 -6.76
C LYS A 2 13.00 -2.65 -6.81
N VAL A 3 13.70 -2.51 -5.68
CA VAL A 3 15.06 -1.90 -5.62
C VAL A 3 16.04 -2.59 -6.58
N LYS A 4 15.90 -3.92 -6.75
CA LYS A 4 16.77 -4.72 -7.63
C LYS A 4 16.29 -4.73 -9.10
N GLY A 5 15.27 -3.95 -9.46
CA GLY A 5 14.71 -3.87 -10.82
C GLY A 5 13.90 -5.08 -11.26
N VAL A 6 13.63 -6.06 -10.38
CA VAL A 6 12.91 -7.30 -10.73
C VAL A 6 11.43 -7.05 -11.01
N ARG A 7 10.85 -6.03 -10.35
CA ARG A 7 9.47 -5.59 -10.57
C ARG A 7 9.46 -4.10 -10.88
N PRO A 8 8.57 -3.64 -11.78
CA PRO A 8 8.46 -2.23 -12.08
C PRO A 8 8.03 -1.43 -10.83
N VAL A 9 8.47 -0.19 -10.81
CA VAL A 9 7.96 0.86 -9.92
C VAL A 9 7.15 1.81 -10.78
N LEU A 10 5.95 2.16 -10.32
CA LEU A 10 5.06 3.05 -11.04
C LEU A 10 4.94 4.37 -10.28
N ASN A 11 4.78 5.46 -11.02
CA ASN A 11 4.40 6.75 -10.45
C ASN A 11 2.87 6.86 -10.32
N SER A 12 2.39 7.99 -9.80
CA SER A 12 0.95 8.28 -9.64
C SER A 12 0.15 8.33 -10.95
N GLN A 13 0.81 8.31 -12.11
CA GLN A 13 0.18 8.22 -13.43
C GLN A 13 0.27 6.80 -14.02
N ASN A 14 0.56 5.79 -13.20
CA ASN A 14 0.80 4.40 -13.60
C ASN A 14 1.87 4.24 -14.68
N LYS A 15 2.87 5.14 -14.70
CA LYS A 15 4.02 5.05 -15.62
C LYS A 15 5.24 4.48 -14.92
N PRO A 16 6.02 3.60 -15.58
CA PRO A 16 7.27 3.11 -15.04
C PRO A 16 8.23 4.23 -14.66
N VAL A 17 8.86 4.09 -13.49
CA VAL A 17 9.88 5.00 -12.97
C VAL A 17 11.24 4.37 -13.18
N ASP A 18 12.15 5.10 -13.81
CA ASP A 18 13.56 4.72 -13.90
C ASP A 18 14.28 5.06 -12.59
N LEU A 19 14.41 4.06 -11.72
CA LEU A 19 15.09 4.20 -10.43
C LEU A 19 16.58 4.56 -10.57
N SER A 20 17.23 4.25 -11.71
CA SER A 20 18.66 4.55 -11.88
C SER A 20 18.96 6.05 -11.96
N SER A 21 17.94 6.84 -12.30
CA SER A 21 18.01 8.30 -12.39
C SER A 21 17.71 9.02 -11.07
N LEU A 22 17.29 8.30 -10.04
CA LEU A 22 16.81 8.86 -8.78
C LEU A 22 17.87 8.81 -7.68
N SER A 23 17.77 9.74 -6.72
CA SER A 23 18.54 9.65 -5.48
C SER A 23 18.08 8.44 -4.66
N PRO A 24 18.90 7.89 -3.74
CA PRO A 24 18.49 6.79 -2.87
C PRO A 24 17.18 7.08 -2.12
N GLN A 25 16.99 8.30 -1.62
CA GLN A 25 15.78 8.72 -0.92
C GLN A 25 14.56 8.72 -1.85
N ALA A 26 14.71 9.27 -3.06
CA ALA A 26 13.64 9.30 -4.05
C ALA A 26 13.26 7.89 -4.53
N CYS A 27 14.23 6.97 -4.63
CA CYS A 27 13.95 5.56 -4.90
C CYS A 27 13.05 4.92 -3.84
N VAL A 28 13.34 5.17 -2.55
CA VAL A 28 12.53 4.63 -1.45
C VAL A 28 11.10 5.17 -1.52
N HIS A 29 10.92 6.50 -1.67
CA HIS A 29 9.60 7.11 -1.81
C HIS A 29 8.83 6.59 -3.04
N ALA A 30 9.49 6.49 -4.19
CA ALA A 30 8.86 5.98 -5.41
C ALA A 30 8.37 4.53 -5.24
N ILE A 31 9.15 3.69 -4.54
CA ILE A 31 8.73 2.32 -4.23
C ILE A 31 7.56 2.31 -3.25
N MET A 32 7.64 3.12 -2.20
CA MET A 32 6.68 3.11 -1.10
C MET A 32 5.31 3.68 -1.47
N LEU A 33 5.21 4.40 -2.59
CA LEU A 33 3.93 4.86 -3.15
C LEU A 33 2.91 3.73 -3.34
N TYR A 34 3.36 2.53 -3.71
CA TYR A 34 2.51 1.34 -3.95
C TYR A 34 3.05 0.08 -3.27
N SER A 35 3.89 0.23 -2.24
CA SER A 35 4.45 -0.91 -1.52
C SER A 35 4.82 -0.56 -0.10
N ALA A 36 4.16 -1.18 0.86
CA ALA A 36 4.53 -1.06 2.25
C ALA A 36 5.98 -1.48 2.49
N LEU A 37 6.60 -0.85 3.48
CA LEU A 37 7.93 -1.21 3.95
C LEU A 37 7.92 -2.65 4.51
N PRO A 38 8.97 -3.47 4.28
CA PRO A 38 9.08 -4.77 4.91
C PRO A 38 8.97 -4.66 6.44
N GLY A 39 8.11 -5.48 7.05
CA GLY A 39 7.83 -5.41 8.49
C GLY A 39 6.75 -4.40 8.90
N ALA A 40 6.26 -3.55 7.99
CA ALA A 40 5.22 -2.56 8.27
C ALA A 40 3.93 -2.71 7.45
N SER A 41 3.88 -3.69 6.52
CA SER A 41 2.64 -3.98 5.80
C SER A 41 1.58 -4.55 6.74
N ARG A 42 0.39 -3.97 6.69
CA ARG A 42 -0.79 -4.45 7.42
C ARG A 42 -1.24 -5.85 6.94
N HIS A 43 -0.94 -6.22 5.70
CA HIS A 43 -1.14 -7.60 5.22
C HIS A 43 -0.26 -8.61 5.96
N HIS A 44 0.92 -8.23 6.45
CA HIS A 44 1.75 -9.14 7.26
C HIS A 44 1.06 -9.50 8.59
N PHE A 45 0.18 -8.63 9.08
CA PHE A 45 -0.54 -8.81 10.34
C PHE A 45 -1.87 -9.55 10.16
N GLY A 46 -2.25 -9.87 8.92
CA GLY A 46 -3.52 -10.54 8.61
C GLY A 46 -4.75 -9.65 8.83
N THR A 47 -4.56 -8.32 8.90
CA THR A 47 -5.65 -7.37 9.18
C THR A 47 -6.26 -6.80 7.91
N ASP A 48 -5.57 -6.93 6.79
CA ASP A 48 -5.87 -6.23 5.54
C ASP A 48 -5.98 -7.21 4.35
N LEU A 49 -6.86 -6.88 3.41
CA LEU A 49 -7.23 -7.69 2.25
C LEU A 49 -7.31 -6.81 0.99
N ASP A 50 -6.84 -7.35 -0.13
CA ASP A 50 -7.10 -6.80 -1.45
C ASP A 50 -8.28 -7.54 -2.08
N VAL A 51 -9.34 -6.80 -2.42
CA VAL A 51 -10.61 -7.39 -2.86
C VAL A 51 -11.03 -6.86 -4.22
N TYR A 52 -11.39 -7.79 -5.12
CA TYR A 52 -11.91 -7.48 -6.46
C TYR A 52 -13.01 -8.48 -6.87
N ALA A 53 -13.94 -8.02 -7.70
CA ALA A 53 -15.03 -8.85 -8.22
C ALA A 53 -14.62 -9.51 -9.54
N ARG A 54 -14.07 -10.73 -9.48
CA ARG A 54 -13.58 -11.45 -10.68
C ARG A 54 -14.63 -11.55 -11.80
N ASN A 55 -15.90 -11.73 -11.45
CA ASN A 55 -17.02 -11.83 -12.40
C ASN A 55 -17.27 -10.54 -13.18
N CYS A 56 -16.71 -9.41 -12.75
CA CYS A 56 -16.82 -8.12 -13.43
C CYS A 56 -15.63 -7.84 -14.38
N LEU A 57 -14.60 -8.69 -14.39
CA LEU A 57 -13.52 -8.57 -15.36
C LEU A 57 -14.00 -9.01 -16.76
N PRO A 58 -13.74 -8.22 -17.81
CA PRO A 58 -13.99 -8.65 -19.19
C PRO A 58 -13.20 -9.91 -19.56
N ASP A 59 -13.75 -10.71 -20.48
CA ASP A 59 -13.09 -11.91 -20.97
C ASP A 59 -11.70 -11.60 -21.55
N GLY A 60 -10.69 -12.34 -21.09
CA GLY A 60 -9.30 -12.16 -21.51
C GLY A 60 -8.56 -11.02 -20.82
N GLN A 61 -9.23 -10.20 -20.00
CA GLN A 61 -8.59 -9.18 -19.19
C GLN A 61 -8.06 -9.77 -17.87
N GLN A 62 -6.88 -9.30 -17.45
CA GLN A 62 -6.32 -9.59 -16.13
C GLN A 62 -6.48 -8.37 -15.23
N LEU A 63 -6.59 -8.62 -13.92
CA LEU A 63 -6.60 -7.59 -12.89
C LEU A 63 -5.30 -6.76 -12.98
N GLN A 64 -5.43 -5.45 -13.14
CA GLN A 64 -4.28 -4.54 -13.21
C GLN A 64 -3.98 -3.84 -11.88
N LEU A 65 -4.98 -3.75 -10.98
CA LEU A 65 -4.92 -2.95 -9.75
C LEU A 65 -4.58 -1.49 -10.07
N GLU A 66 -5.38 -0.91 -10.97
CA GLU A 66 -5.29 0.51 -11.32
C GLU A 66 -6.58 1.25 -10.95
N PRO A 67 -6.52 2.56 -10.62
CA PRO A 67 -7.68 3.32 -10.16
C PRO A 67 -8.88 3.25 -11.11
N TRP A 68 -8.65 3.31 -12.42
CA TRP A 68 -9.70 3.27 -13.44
C TRP A 68 -10.54 1.98 -13.39
N GLU A 69 -9.99 0.87 -12.88
CA GLU A 69 -10.76 -0.37 -12.73
C GLU A 69 -11.91 -0.20 -11.72
N TYR A 70 -11.79 0.74 -10.78
CA TYR A 70 -12.73 0.99 -9.69
C TYR A 70 -13.48 2.32 -9.81
N GLU A 71 -13.20 3.12 -10.85
CA GLU A 71 -13.99 4.30 -11.20
C GLU A 71 -15.40 3.91 -11.64
N GLN A 72 -16.34 4.86 -11.69
CA GLN A 72 -17.76 4.60 -11.97
C GLN A 72 -18.00 3.83 -13.27
N ASP A 73 -17.23 4.14 -14.32
CA ASP A 73 -17.31 3.49 -15.63
C ASP A 73 -16.35 2.29 -15.76
N GLY A 74 -15.62 1.97 -14.69
CA GLY A 74 -14.70 0.85 -14.61
C GLY A 74 -15.40 -0.49 -14.33
N PRO A 75 -14.74 -1.63 -14.62
CA PRO A 75 -15.29 -2.96 -14.38
C PRO A 75 -15.77 -3.17 -12.93
N PHE A 76 -15.11 -2.57 -11.95
CA PHE A 76 -15.45 -2.71 -10.54
C PHE A 76 -16.20 -1.51 -9.97
N GLY A 77 -16.64 -0.54 -10.78
CA GLY A 77 -17.30 0.69 -10.30
C GLY A 77 -18.51 0.42 -9.40
N GLU A 78 -19.40 -0.46 -9.83
CA GLU A 78 -20.59 -0.86 -9.05
C GLU A 78 -20.20 -1.59 -7.76
N PHE A 79 -19.26 -2.54 -7.84
CA PHE A 79 -18.75 -3.26 -6.66
C PHE A 79 -18.05 -2.33 -5.67
N ASN A 80 -17.32 -1.34 -6.18
CA ASN A 80 -16.61 -0.34 -5.39
C ASN A 80 -17.59 0.56 -4.61
N ALA A 81 -18.71 0.96 -5.24
CA ALA A 81 -19.77 1.70 -4.59
C ALA A 81 -20.44 0.87 -3.49
N TRP A 82 -20.81 -0.38 -3.79
CA TRP A 82 -21.38 -1.31 -2.80
C TRP A 82 -20.47 -1.49 -1.58
N MET A 83 -19.17 -1.71 -1.80
CA MET A 83 -18.19 -1.83 -0.72
C MET A 83 -18.14 -0.55 0.15
N SER A 84 -18.23 0.62 -0.47
CA SER A 84 -18.19 1.90 0.26
C SER A 84 -19.39 2.07 1.20
N GLU A 85 -20.54 1.46 0.89
CA GLU A 85 -21.75 1.49 1.72
C GLU A 85 -21.71 0.46 2.85
N HIS A 86 -21.12 -0.73 2.61
CA HIS A 86 -21.29 -1.88 3.50
C HIS A 86 -20.08 -2.25 4.36
N LEU A 87 -18.85 -1.82 4.02
CA LEU A 87 -17.63 -2.24 4.74
C LEU A 87 -17.70 -2.00 6.26
N ALA A 88 -18.25 -0.85 6.67
CA ALA A 88 -18.35 -0.45 8.06
C ALA A 88 -19.24 -1.38 8.89
N GLU A 89 -20.28 -1.97 8.28
CA GLU A 89 -21.18 -2.93 8.94
C GLU A 89 -20.44 -4.20 9.40
N PHE A 90 -19.37 -4.55 8.70
CA PHE A 90 -18.52 -5.71 8.99
C PHE A 90 -17.21 -5.34 9.69
N GLY A 91 -17.08 -4.09 10.17
CA GLY A 91 -15.88 -3.63 10.87
C GLY A 91 -14.69 -3.33 9.96
N PHE A 92 -14.89 -3.25 8.65
CA PHE A 92 -13.84 -2.91 7.69
C PHE A 92 -13.88 -1.43 7.30
N PHE A 93 -12.74 -0.92 6.83
CA PHE A 93 -12.59 0.41 6.26
C PHE A 93 -11.47 0.43 5.21
N ARG A 94 -11.26 1.56 4.53
CA ARG A 94 -10.20 1.74 3.54
C ARG A 94 -9.11 2.66 4.07
N PRO A 95 -7.96 2.13 4.53
CA PRO A 95 -6.88 2.98 5.03
C PRO A 95 -6.29 3.88 3.94
N TYR A 96 -6.37 3.47 2.67
CA TYR A 96 -5.83 4.21 1.52
C TYR A 96 -6.94 4.65 0.56
N GLN A 97 -8.05 5.16 1.08
CA GLN A 97 -9.19 5.62 0.25
C GLN A 97 -8.82 6.80 -0.65
N ARG A 98 -7.94 7.70 -0.18
CA ARG A 98 -7.44 8.86 -0.90
C ARG A 98 -5.94 9.01 -0.66
N TYR A 99 -5.24 9.60 -1.61
CA TYR A 99 -3.83 9.95 -1.43
C TYR A 99 -3.68 11.10 -0.42
N GLN A 100 -2.88 10.87 0.63
CA GLN A 100 -2.62 11.86 1.70
C GLN A 100 -1.14 12.23 1.83
N GLY A 101 -0.33 12.03 0.78
CA GLY A 101 1.11 12.28 0.83
C GLY A 101 1.95 11.08 1.28
N GLY A 102 1.41 9.86 1.12
CA GLY A 102 1.99 8.60 1.56
C GLY A 102 1.75 7.48 0.56
N VAL A 103 1.05 6.44 0.99
CA VAL A 103 0.55 5.39 0.10
C VAL A 103 -0.46 5.99 -0.88
N ALA A 104 -0.41 5.56 -2.15
CA ALA A 104 -1.37 5.95 -3.18
C ALA A 104 -2.80 5.50 -2.82
N ALA A 105 -3.79 6.03 -3.54
CA ALA A 105 -5.16 5.54 -3.36
C ALA A 105 -5.28 4.10 -3.88
N GLU A 106 -5.78 3.20 -3.03
CA GLU A 106 -5.93 1.77 -3.32
C GLU A 106 -7.37 1.34 -2.99
N PRO A 107 -8.33 1.53 -3.91
CA PRO A 107 -9.76 1.27 -3.65
C PRO A 107 -10.10 -0.21 -3.35
N TRP A 108 -9.23 -1.14 -3.73
CA TRP A 108 -9.32 -2.57 -3.43
C TRP A 108 -8.86 -2.93 -2.01
N HIS A 109 -8.07 -2.07 -1.37
CA HIS A 109 -7.42 -2.35 -0.09
C HIS A 109 -8.38 -2.05 1.06
N ILE A 110 -8.75 -3.09 1.80
CA ILE A 110 -9.59 -2.97 3.00
C ILE A 110 -8.86 -3.46 4.25
N SER A 111 -9.19 -2.91 5.40
CA SER A 111 -8.60 -3.25 6.69
C SER A 111 -9.68 -3.49 7.74
N HIS A 112 -9.57 -4.56 8.52
CA HIS A 112 -10.46 -4.79 9.65
C HIS A 112 -10.02 -3.92 10.83
N ARG A 113 -10.86 -2.95 11.21
CA ARG A 113 -10.51 -1.85 12.12
C ARG A 113 -9.97 -2.35 13.46
N ARG A 114 -10.69 -3.24 14.13
CA ARG A 114 -10.29 -3.75 15.44
C ARG A 114 -8.96 -4.49 15.39
N CYS A 115 -8.81 -5.44 14.47
CA CYS A 115 -7.60 -6.25 14.38
C CYS A 115 -6.39 -5.39 14.02
N ALA A 116 -6.59 -4.44 13.10
CA ALA A 116 -5.53 -3.52 12.73
C ALA A 116 -5.13 -2.60 13.88
N THR A 117 -6.08 -2.04 14.63
CA THR A 117 -5.75 -1.23 15.82
C THR A 117 -4.92 -2.04 16.84
N GLU A 118 -5.33 -3.28 17.13
CA GLU A 118 -4.60 -4.16 18.06
C GLU A 118 -3.17 -4.44 17.56
N MET A 119 -2.99 -4.76 16.28
CA MET A 119 -1.68 -5.08 15.71
C MET A 119 -0.78 -3.85 15.52
N MET A 120 -1.35 -2.71 15.13
CA MET A 120 -0.61 -1.47 14.96
C MET A 120 -0.10 -0.92 16.30
N ALA A 121 -0.81 -1.17 17.41
CA ALA A 121 -0.33 -0.80 18.74
C ALA A 121 0.96 -1.54 19.15
N ALA A 122 1.28 -2.69 18.52
CA ALA A 122 2.52 -3.42 18.73
C ALA A 122 3.65 -2.99 17.78
N LEU A 123 3.34 -2.26 16.71
CA LEU A 123 4.33 -1.78 15.76
C LEU A 123 4.88 -0.42 16.23
N SER A 124 6.17 -0.37 16.55
CA SER A 124 6.85 0.89 16.90
C SER A 124 8.01 1.17 15.96
N LEU A 125 8.45 2.43 15.93
CA LEU A 125 9.67 2.84 15.22
C LEU A 125 10.88 2.02 15.69
N GLU A 126 10.98 1.72 16.98
CA GLU A 126 12.06 0.91 17.57
C GLU A 126 12.02 -0.52 17.04
N THR A 127 10.87 -1.18 17.11
CA THR A 127 10.70 -2.56 16.63
C THR A 127 11.02 -2.65 15.13
N LEU A 128 10.55 -1.68 14.34
CA LEU A 128 10.80 -1.63 12.90
C LEU A 128 12.27 -1.38 12.57
N THR A 129 12.93 -0.50 13.33
CA THR A 129 14.39 -0.27 13.24
C THR A 129 15.14 -1.58 13.46
N THR A 130 14.85 -2.30 14.54
CA THR A 130 15.51 -3.57 14.85
C THR A 130 15.29 -4.62 13.76
N VAL A 131 14.06 -4.77 13.27
CA VAL A 131 13.75 -5.76 12.22
C VAL A 131 14.50 -5.43 10.92
N ILE A 132 14.49 -4.17 10.50
CA ILE A 132 15.16 -3.74 9.27
C ILE A 132 16.69 -3.89 9.39
N ASP A 133 17.26 -3.52 10.53
CA ASP A 133 18.70 -3.60 10.76
C ASP A 133 19.20 -5.05 10.76
N THR A 134 18.43 -5.98 11.31
CA THR A 134 18.82 -7.39 11.48
C THR A 134 18.56 -8.29 10.27
N HIS A 135 17.84 -7.83 9.26
CA HIS A 135 17.48 -8.63 8.07
C HIS A 135 18.09 -8.07 6.77
N ASP A 136 18.18 -8.89 5.71
CA ASP A 136 18.61 -8.44 4.38
C ASP A 136 17.50 -7.65 3.68
N VAL A 137 17.48 -6.34 3.91
CA VAL A 137 16.56 -5.39 3.27
C VAL A 137 17.33 -4.54 2.27
N ALA A 138 16.87 -4.52 1.02
CA ALA A 138 17.46 -3.66 0.00
C ALA A 138 17.24 -2.18 0.36
N ALA A 139 18.25 -1.33 0.13
CA ALA A 139 18.27 0.09 0.54
C ALA A 139 18.19 0.32 2.07
N LYS A 140 18.57 -0.67 2.89
CA LYS A 140 18.55 -0.62 4.37
C LYS A 140 19.07 0.70 4.95
N GLU A 141 20.29 1.11 4.59
CA GLU A 141 20.91 2.31 5.15
C GLU A 141 20.07 3.57 4.90
N THR A 142 19.52 3.71 3.69
CA THR A 142 18.65 4.84 3.33
C THR A 142 17.32 4.77 4.08
N ILE A 143 16.72 3.58 4.17
CA ILE A 143 15.48 3.35 4.90
C ILE A 143 15.66 3.71 6.38
N LEU A 144 16.71 3.20 7.04
CA LEU A 144 16.99 3.47 8.45
C LEU A 144 17.24 4.97 8.70
N ALA A 145 17.98 5.64 7.82
CA ALA A 145 18.24 7.08 7.93
C ALA A 145 16.97 7.94 7.80
N MET A 146 15.94 7.43 7.12
CA MET A 146 14.68 8.15 6.87
C MET A 146 13.51 7.58 7.68
N LEU A 147 13.73 6.56 8.50
CA LEU A 147 12.66 5.73 9.04
C LEU A 147 11.58 6.51 9.81
N PRO A 148 11.90 7.53 10.63
CA PRO A 148 10.87 8.35 11.28
C PRO A 148 9.92 8.99 10.26
N THR A 149 10.47 9.61 9.21
CA THR A 149 9.67 10.21 8.13
C THR A 149 8.85 9.18 7.38
N LEU A 150 9.42 8.01 7.09
CA LEU A 150 8.72 6.94 6.38
C LEU A 150 7.58 6.35 7.23
N TYR A 151 7.77 6.27 8.55
CA TYR A 151 6.76 5.81 9.49
C TYR A 151 5.55 6.75 9.49
N ASP A 152 5.79 8.04 9.71
CA ASP A 152 4.72 9.03 9.72
C ASP A 152 3.99 9.09 8.36
N GLN A 153 4.73 9.07 7.25
CA GLN A 153 4.15 9.29 5.93
C GLN A 153 3.45 8.08 5.32
N TYR A 154 3.92 6.85 5.57
CA TYR A 154 3.43 5.66 4.88
C TYR A 154 2.82 4.60 5.80
N ILE A 155 3.00 4.72 7.11
CA ILE A 155 2.49 3.75 8.09
C ILE A 155 1.32 4.36 8.87
N ASP A 156 1.50 5.54 9.45
CA ASP A 156 0.47 6.19 10.28
C ASP A 156 -0.52 7.04 9.47
N ASN A 157 -0.13 7.49 8.28
CA ASN A 157 -0.95 8.33 7.42
C ASN A 157 -2.04 7.53 6.67
N ILE A 158 -3.10 7.17 7.38
CA ILE A 158 -4.28 6.47 6.84
C ILE A 158 -5.54 7.35 6.85
N CYS A 159 -6.55 6.94 6.10
CA CYS A 159 -7.88 7.51 6.17
C CYS A 159 -8.64 6.90 7.36
N ASP A 160 -9.26 7.74 8.18
CA ASP A 160 -10.10 7.30 9.32
C ASP A 160 -11.51 6.86 8.92
#